data_AF-A0A7S3GWL6-F1
#
_entry.id   AF-A0A7S3GWL6-F1
#
_cell.length_a   1.000
_cell.length_b   1.000
_cell.length_c   1.000
_cell.angle_alpha   90.00
_cell.angle_beta   90.00
_cell.angle_gamma   90.00
#
_symmetry.space_group_name_H-M   'P 1'
#
loop_
_entity.id
_entity.type
_entity.pdbx_description
1 polymer ?
#
loop_
_entity_poly.entity_id
_entity_poly.type
_entity_poly.pdbx_seq_one_letter_code
_entity_poly.pdbx_strand_id
1 'polypeptide(L)'
;AHGERVGVGTNILASGIKYIGKEYPADTLGSGEYFYPDGSTYQGETLNRKRHGFGTLIKHDGSVYTGEWRHGKFWGQGRFTHHSGGVYEGSFREGMYNGPGRRTSPAGDIYEGNFVNGKLYGPGTIRYVDGAIYEANFVADLIEGTGTAKYPNGAVYTGEWKDDQYHGQGTLTFTNGSVYFGDFVSGRREGQGKLVTPDNLIYEGEFKQTNYHGQGTLRFPNGSVYSGEFEDNKMHGKGVFTSNIGAVYEGNMADGRFHGDGKITTPDGATTEGTFVQGLMQGKGVNKSPIGYSYVGDYVDNLPNGVGILTYPNGDRYAGEVSAGKRHGQGKLTNQHGTTYEGEWDMNRKEGWGRLSDAAGKVYEGGFQKSKKHGQGKFSGTDGTVYEGDWAADKRHGEGRLITPSGAVYEGSFCEGYRHGWGRELSPAGEVLYEGLFDTGRRAGEDAASSAEEDRLQWQDLQGGTESSLDIIDTSPLAQETQEHVAAMFEQARAARELTSKRYN
;
A
#
# COMPACT_ATOMS: atom_id res chain seq x y z
N ALA A 1 15.63 51.75 -87.06
CA ALA A 1 16.74 50.78 -86.96
C ALA A 1 16.97 50.49 -85.49
N HIS A 2 16.95 49.21 -85.07
CA HIS A 2 17.22 48.84 -83.68
C HIS A 2 18.74 48.69 -83.51
N GLY A 3 19.33 49.50 -82.63
CA GLY A 3 20.72 49.36 -82.19
C GLY A 3 20.75 48.70 -80.81
N GLU A 4 20.92 47.38 -80.76
CA GLU A 4 20.99 46.65 -79.51
C GLU A 4 22.31 46.95 -78.78
N ARG A 5 22.21 47.58 -77.61
CA ARG A 5 23.38 47.88 -76.76
C ARG A 5 23.72 46.69 -75.86
N VAL A 6 24.43 45.71 -76.42
CA VAL A 6 25.14 44.71 -75.59
C VAL A 6 26.33 45.40 -74.90
N GLY A 7 26.10 45.88 -73.69
CA GLY A 7 27.11 46.60 -72.89
C GLY A 7 26.68 46.73 -71.44
N VAL A 8 27.65 46.95 -70.54
CA VAL A 8 27.36 47.22 -69.13
C VAL A 8 26.84 48.66 -69.02
N GLY A 9 25.60 48.82 -68.59
CA GLY A 9 24.91 50.10 -68.54
C GLY A 9 24.15 50.32 -67.24
N THR A 10 23.86 51.58 -66.93
CA THR A 10 22.87 51.97 -65.91
C THR A 10 21.60 52.44 -66.62
N ASN A 11 20.49 51.74 -66.43
CA ASN A 11 19.19 52.08 -66.99
C ASN A 11 18.17 52.34 -65.87
N ILE A 12 17.15 53.14 -66.15
CA ILE A 12 15.97 53.32 -65.29
C ILE A 12 14.76 52.86 -66.09
N LEU A 13 14.07 51.84 -65.58
CA LEU A 13 12.87 51.28 -66.20
C LEU A 13 11.66 52.19 -65.93
N ALA A 14 10.62 52.10 -66.76
CA ALA A 14 9.37 52.86 -66.59
C ALA A 14 8.64 52.57 -65.26
N SER A 15 9.02 51.49 -64.55
CA SER A 15 8.59 51.15 -63.20
C SER A 15 9.39 51.83 -62.07
N GLY A 16 10.31 52.74 -62.40
CA GLY A 16 11.22 53.40 -61.45
C GLY A 16 12.40 52.55 -60.99
N ILE A 17 12.46 51.27 -61.37
CA ILE A 17 13.57 50.37 -61.02
C ILE A 17 14.83 50.80 -61.77
N LYS A 18 15.91 51.10 -61.03
CA LYS A 18 17.25 51.32 -61.60
C LYS A 18 17.95 49.96 -61.74
N TYR A 19 18.53 49.71 -62.91
CA TYR A 19 19.30 48.50 -63.21
C TYR A 19 20.76 48.87 -63.54
N ILE A 20 21.71 48.05 -63.09
CA ILE A 20 23.13 48.12 -63.45
C ILE A 20 23.59 46.71 -63.87
N GLY A 21 23.99 46.54 -65.13
CA GLY A 21 24.47 45.25 -65.62
C GLY A 21 24.46 45.14 -67.15
N LYS A 22 24.50 43.90 -67.65
CA LYS A 22 24.37 43.59 -69.07
C LYS A 22 22.90 43.35 -69.42
N GLU A 23 22.26 44.29 -70.11
CA GLU A 23 20.99 43.98 -70.77
C GLU A 23 21.21 43.02 -71.94
N TYR A 24 20.25 42.10 -72.09
CA TYR A 24 20.08 41.22 -73.23
C TYR A 24 18.66 41.43 -73.80
N PRO A 25 18.36 40.94 -75.02
CA PRO A 25 17.01 40.98 -75.59
C PRO A 25 15.93 40.29 -74.73
N ALA A 26 14.70 40.24 -75.26
CA ALA A 26 13.70 39.31 -74.75
C ALA A 26 14.21 37.86 -74.88
N ASP A 27 13.74 36.98 -74.00
CA ASP A 27 14.01 35.54 -73.95
C ASP A 27 15.48 35.14 -73.73
N THR A 28 16.32 36.06 -73.24
CA THR A 28 17.71 35.78 -72.85
C THR A 28 17.94 35.90 -71.33
N LEU A 29 18.90 35.10 -70.84
CA LEU A 29 19.42 35.17 -69.48
C LEU A 29 20.30 36.42 -69.31
N GLY A 30 19.91 37.32 -68.42
CA GLY A 30 20.70 38.48 -68.02
C GLY A 30 21.16 38.37 -66.56
N SER A 31 22.13 39.20 -66.16
CA SER A 31 22.52 39.32 -64.75
C SER A 31 22.94 40.74 -64.39
N GLY A 32 22.79 41.11 -63.13
CA GLY A 32 23.17 42.43 -62.61
C GLY A 32 22.44 42.83 -61.35
N GLU A 33 22.52 44.12 -61.04
CA GLU A 33 21.98 44.74 -59.83
C GLU A 33 20.75 45.58 -60.14
N TYR A 34 19.68 45.35 -59.39
CA TYR A 34 18.39 46.04 -59.50
C TYR A 34 18.10 46.75 -58.18
N PHE A 35 17.86 48.05 -58.24
CA PHE A 35 17.48 48.90 -57.11
C PHE A 35 16.02 49.30 -57.30
N TYR A 36 15.17 48.90 -56.36
CA TYR A 36 13.72 49.07 -56.43
C TYR A 36 13.29 50.36 -55.71
N PRO A 37 12.17 51.01 -56.11
CA PRO A 37 11.71 52.27 -55.50
C PRO A 37 11.36 52.20 -54.01
N ASP A 38 11.15 51.01 -53.44
CA ASP A 38 10.92 50.80 -52.01
C ASP A 38 12.22 50.80 -51.19
N GLY A 39 13.38 50.77 -51.84
CA GLY A 39 14.70 50.63 -51.20
C GLY A 39 15.25 49.20 -51.21
N SER A 40 14.50 48.20 -51.71
CA SER A 40 15.00 46.84 -51.90
C SER A 40 16.09 46.80 -52.98
N THR A 41 17.02 45.84 -52.90
CA THR A 41 18.04 45.58 -53.93
C THR A 41 18.12 44.09 -54.29
N TYR A 42 18.31 43.77 -55.57
CA TYR A 42 18.53 42.40 -56.04
C TYR A 42 19.79 42.31 -56.89
N GLN A 43 20.68 41.37 -56.57
CA GLN A 43 21.88 41.04 -57.34
C GLN A 43 21.80 39.58 -57.76
N GLY A 44 21.73 39.30 -59.06
CA GLY A 44 21.61 37.92 -59.56
C GLY A 44 21.19 37.80 -61.01
N GLU A 45 20.77 36.59 -61.37
CA GLU A 45 20.27 36.22 -62.68
C GLU A 45 18.82 36.69 -62.93
N THR A 46 18.46 36.90 -64.20
CA THR A 46 17.10 37.22 -64.62
C THR A 46 16.77 36.58 -65.95
N LEU A 47 15.48 36.28 -66.14
CA LEU A 47 14.90 35.82 -67.39
C LEU A 47 13.62 36.62 -67.64
N ASN A 48 13.47 37.21 -68.83
CA ASN A 48 12.34 38.06 -69.19
C ASN A 48 12.03 39.15 -68.15
N ARG A 49 13.10 39.83 -67.69
CA ARG A 49 13.10 40.92 -66.69
C ARG A 49 12.49 40.52 -65.33
N LYS A 50 12.38 39.21 -65.04
CA LYS A 50 12.02 38.66 -63.73
C LYS A 50 13.21 37.92 -63.13
N ARG A 51 13.34 37.95 -61.80
CA ARG A 51 14.36 37.19 -61.05
C ARG A 51 14.25 35.70 -61.38
N HIS A 52 15.37 35.10 -61.76
CA HIS A 52 15.49 33.71 -62.23
C HIS A 52 16.89 33.19 -61.88
N GLY A 53 17.17 31.89 -61.94
CA GLY A 53 18.52 31.37 -61.66
C GLY A 53 18.95 31.65 -60.22
N PHE A 54 20.23 31.90 -59.95
CA PHE A 54 20.70 32.22 -58.60
C PHE A 54 20.71 33.75 -58.34
N GLY A 55 20.41 34.17 -57.11
CA GLY A 55 20.60 35.57 -56.71
C GLY A 55 20.17 35.93 -55.30
N THR A 56 20.64 37.11 -54.87
CA THR A 56 20.39 37.69 -53.55
C THR A 56 19.40 38.87 -53.65
N LEU A 57 18.31 38.85 -52.88
CA LEU A 57 17.42 39.98 -52.63
C LEU A 57 17.65 40.48 -51.20
N ILE A 58 18.00 41.75 -51.04
CA ILE A 58 17.87 42.49 -49.77
C ILE A 58 16.57 43.28 -49.87
N LYS A 59 15.65 43.10 -48.93
CA LYS A 59 14.41 43.88 -48.86
C LYS A 59 14.63 45.22 -48.14
N HIS A 60 13.75 46.19 -48.39
CA HIS A 60 13.71 47.44 -47.62
C HIS A 60 13.49 47.21 -46.11
N ASP A 61 12.84 46.11 -45.72
CA ASP A 61 12.65 45.73 -44.31
C ASP A 61 13.93 45.20 -43.64
N GLY A 62 15.00 44.94 -44.40
CA GLY A 62 16.27 44.38 -43.93
C GLY A 62 16.40 42.86 -44.07
N SER A 63 15.33 42.14 -44.43
CA SER A 63 15.39 40.70 -44.70
C SER A 63 16.20 40.40 -45.95
N VAL A 64 16.96 39.31 -45.93
CA VAL A 64 17.80 38.86 -47.05
C VAL A 64 17.35 37.47 -47.52
N TYR A 65 17.16 37.29 -48.82
CA TYR A 65 17.09 35.96 -49.45
C TYR A 65 18.30 35.77 -50.36
N THR A 66 18.96 34.61 -50.29
CA THR A 66 19.99 34.19 -51.24
C THR A 66 19.71 32.75 -51.65
N GLY A 67 19.47 32.49 -52.93
CA GLY A 67 19.07 31.16 -53.41
C GLY A 67 18.59 31.15 -54.86
N GLU A 68 17.91 30.07 -55.24
CA GLU A 68 17.29 29.90 -56.56
C GLU A 68 16.00 30.71 -56.74
N TRP A 69 15.75 31.13 -57.97
CA TRP A 69 14.61 31.94 -58.36
C TRP A 69 13.89 31.36 -59.57
N ARG A 70 12.56 31.40 -59.54
CA ARG A 70 11.74 31.03 -60.71
C ARG A 70 10.63 32.06 -60.95
N HIS A 71 10.74 32.75 -62.08
CA HIS A 71 9.80 33.78 -62.57
C HIS A 71 9.43 34.86 -61.53
N GLY A 72 10.38 35.26 -60.68
CA GLY A 72 10.21 36.31 -59.67
C GLY A 72 9.93 35.82 -58.24
N LYS A 73 9.61 34.53 -58.06
CA LYS A 73 9.40 33.88 -56.75
C LYS A 73 10.67 33.13 -56.29
N PHE A 74 10.86 32.96 -54.97
CA PHE A 74 11.86 32.02 -54.44
C PHE A 74 11.54 30.58 -54.88
N TRP A 75 12.58 29.80 -55.17
CA TRP A 75 12.49 28.43 -55.66
C TRP A 75 13.67 27.61 -55.13
N GLY A 76 13.69 26.30 -55.39
CA GLY A 76 14.86 25.44 -55.24
C GLY A 76 15.47 25.48 -53.85
N GLN A 77 16.80 25.49 -53.73
CA GLN A 77 17.49 25.73 -52.47
C GLN A 77 17.76 27.21 -52.23
N GLY A 78 17.63 27.65 -50.98
CA GLY A 78 18.02 29.00 -50.57
C GLY A 78 18.08 29.21 -49.07
N ARG A 79 18.61 30.37 -48.68
CA ARG A 79 18.62 30.90 -47.32
C ARG A 79 17.79 32.18 -47.26
N PHE A 80 16.89 32.26 -46.30
CA PHE A 80 16.13 33.47 -45.96
C PHE A 80 16.43 33.89 -44.52
N THR A 81 17.05 35.05 -44.35
CA THR A 81 17.20 35.73 -43.06
C THR A 81 16.10 36.79 -42.96
N HIS A 82 15.17 36.62 -42.02
CA HIS A 82 14.13 37.61 -41.72
C HIS A 82 14.72 38.80 -40.97
N HIS A 83 14.18 40.01 -41.18
CA HIS A 83 14.62 41.22 -40.50
C HIS A 83 14.54 41.15 -38.95
N SER A 84 13.72 40.25 -38.41
CA SER A 84 13.62 39.97 -36.96
C SER A 84 14.66 38.94 -36.45
N GLY A 85 15.68 38.60 -37.23
CA GLY A 85 16.76 37.66 -36.84
C GLY A 85 16.49 36.17 -37.09
N GLY A 86 15.25 35.76 -37.38
CA GLY A 86 14.92 34.38 -37.70
C GLY A 86 15.50 33.95 -39.06
N VAL A 87 15.93 32.69 -39.19
CA VAL A 87 16.59 32.17 -40.40
C VAL A 87 15.87 30.91 -40.89
N TYR A 88 15.72 30.76 -42.20
CA TYR A 88 15.38 29.50 -42.88
C TYR A 88 16.45 29.14 -43.90
N GLU A 89 16.83 27.86 -43.97
CA GLU A 89 17.77 27.29 -44.95
C GLU A 89 17.17 26.00 -45.51
N GLY A 90 16.96 25.92 -46.83
CA GLY A 90 16.41 24.72 -47.46
C GLY A 90 15.52 25.01 -48.66
N SER A 91 14.49 24.18 -48.83
CA SER A 91 13.71 24.06 -50.05
C SER A 91 12.55 25.07 -50.14
N PHE A 92 12.47 25.77 -51.28
CA PHE A 92 11.42 26.74 -51.59
C PHE A 92 10.58 26.31 -52.80
N ARG A 93 9.27 26.50 -52.71
CA ARG A 93 8.35 26.42 -53.85
C ARG A 93 7.41 27.61 -53.83
N GLU A 94 7.39 28.34 -54.95
CA GLU A 94 6.53 29.52 -55.15
C GLU A 94 6.62 30.59 -54.04
N GLY A 95 7.80 30.78 -53.45
CA GLY A 95 8.02 31.74 -52.36
C GLY A 95 7.84 31.18 -50.94
N MET A 96 7.28 29.98 -50.79
CA MET A 96 7.03 29.33 -49.50
C MET A 96 8.07 28.25 -49.20
N TYR A 97 8.36 28.00 -47.92
CA TYR A 97 9.12 26.82 -47.48
C TYR A 97 8.34 25.55 -47.87
N ASN A 98 8.96 24.65 -48.64
CA ASN A 98 8.30 23.49 -49.24
C ASN A 98 9.34 22.42 -49.61
N GLY A 99 9.31 21.27 -48.93
CA GLY A 99 10.39 20.27 -48.94
C GLY A 99 11.29 20.34 -47.69
N PRO A 100 12.44 19.65 -47.67
CA PRO A 100 13.34 19.63 -46.51
C PRO A 100 14.00 20.99 -46.26
N GLY A 101 14.20 21.32 -44.99
CA GLY A 101 14.93 22.52 -44.56
C GLY A 101 15.10 22.63 -43.04
N ARG A 102 15.72 23.74 -42.65
CA ARG A 102 16.10 24.09 -41.28
C ARG A 102 15.60 25.50 -40.96
N ARG A 103 14.84 25.67 -39.87
CA ARG A 103 14.30 26.96 -39.41
C ARG A 103 14.84 27.28 -38.03
N THR A 104 15.60 28.36 -37.89
CA THR A 104 16.04 28.91 -36.60
C THR A 104 15.17 30.11 -36.22
N SER A 105 14.57 30.09 -35.03
CA SER A 105 13.76 31.18 -34.49
C SER A 105 14.63 32.38 -34.10
N PRO A 106 14.05 33.60 -33.97
CA PRO A 106 14.75 34.75 -33.37
C PRO A 106 15.28 34.52 -31.95
N ALA A 107 14.69 33.59 -31.18
CA ALA A 107 15.13 33.24 -29.84
C ALA A 107 16.29 32.21 -29.85
N GLY A 108 16.40 31.41 -30.93
CA GLY A 108 17.46 30.43 -31.15
C GLY A 108 16.96 28.99 -31.38
N ASP A 109 15.66 28.73 -31.24
CA ASP A 109 15.07 27.39 -31.40
C ASP A 109 15.23 26.88 -32.83
N ILE A 110 15.54 25.61 -33.01
CA ILE A 110 15.84 25.00 -34.31
C ILE A 110 14.80 23.94 -34.63
N TYR A 111 14.11 24.06 -35.77
CA TYR A 111 13.44 22.94 -36.43
C TYR A 111 14.27 22.45 -37.62
N GLU A 112 14.41 21.13 -37.75
CA GLU A 112 15.07 20.44 -38.87
C GLU A 112 14.13 19.34 -39.38
N GLY A 113 13.66 19.42 -40.63
CA GLY A 113 12.64 18.49 -41.15
C GLY A 113 12.00 18.97 -42.45
N ASN A 114 10.78 18.51 -42.74
CA ASN A 114 10.07 18.87 -43.97
C ASN A 114 9.01 19.96 -43.76
N PHE A 115 8.81 20.76 -44.81
CA PHE A 115 7.86 21.86 -44.83
C PHE A 115 6.83 21.66 -45.95
N VAL A 116 5.59 22.05 -45.70
CA VAL A 116 4.59 22.26 -46.76
C VAL A 116 3.96 23.63 -46.57
N ASN A 117 4.18 24.51 -47.55
CA ASN A 117 3.62 25.86 -47.61
C ASN A 117 3.92 26.69 -46.35
N GLY A 118 5.14 26.61 -45.82
CA GLY A 118 5.59 27.32 -44.62
C GLY A 118 5.40 26.57 -43.30
N LYS A 119 4.49 25.58 -43.25
CA LYS A 119 4.17 24.79 -42.05
C LYS A 119 5.06 23.55 -41.90
N LEU A 120 5.28 23.09 -40.67
CA LEU A 120 5.98 21.83 -40.37
C LEU A 120 5.12 20.61 -40.79
N TYR A 121 5.73 19.63 -41.43
CA TYR A 121 5.06 18.40 -41.90
C TYR A 121 6.03 17.20 -41.96
N GLY A 122 5.50 15.99 -41.72
CA GLY A 122 6.29 14.76 -41.78
C GLY A 122 7.30 14.65 -40.62
N PRO A 123 8.26 13.70 -40.69
CA PRO A 123 9.29 13.58 -39.65
C PRO A 123 10.19 14.82 -39.60
N GLY A 124 10.50 15.26 -38.38
CA GLY A 124 11.44 16.33 -38.11
C GLY A 124 11.93 16.32 -36.65
N THR A 125 12.73 17.31 -36.29
CA THR A 125 13.18 17.54 -34.92
C THR A 125 13.06 19.01 -34.55
N ILE A 126 12.48 19.32 -33.38
CA ILE A 126 12.63 20.62 -32.73
C ILE A 126 13.69 20.52 -31.62
N ARG A 127 14.54 21.52 -31.50
CA ARG A 127 15.49 21.75 -30.41
C ARG A 127 15.25 23.16 -29.87
N TYR A 128 14.66 23.26 -28.68
CA TYR A 128 14.38 24.52 -28.00
C TYR A 128 15.60 25.03 -27.21
N VAL A 129 15.66 26.33 -26.97
CA VAL A 129 16.79 26.96 -26.23
C VAL A 129 16.86 26.62 -24.75
N ASP A 130 15.78 26.08 -24.17
CA ASP A 130 15.75 25.54 -22.80
C ASP A 130 16.39 24.13 -22.69
N GLY A 131 16.68 23.49 -23.83
CA GLY A 131 17.21 22.13 -23.92
C GLY A 131 16.17 21.07 -24.27
N ALA A 132 14.88 21.41 -24.46
CA ALA A 132 13.86 20.45 -24.85
C ALA A 132 14.05 19.99 -26.31
N ILE A 133 13.95 18.68 -26.57
CA ILE A 133 14.13 18.08 -27.90
C ILE A 133 12.92 17.21 -28.24
N TYR A 134 12.28 17.47 -29.39
CA TYR A 134 11.12 16.73 -29.89
C TYR A 134 11.48 16.10 -31.24
N GLU A 135 11.67 14.79 -31.28
CA GLU A 135 11.95 13.97 -32.47
C GLU A 135 10.67 13.23 -32.88
N ALA A 136 9.89 13.80 -33.80
CA ALA A 136 8.50 13.37 -34.03
C ALA A 136 8.01 13.59 -35.48
N ASN A 137 6.83 13.05 -35.78
CA ASN A 137 6.07 13.40 -36.99
C ASN A 137 5.18 14.63 -36.76
N PHE A 138 5.13 15.52 -37.76
CA PHE A 138 4.39 16.78 -37.71
C PHE A 138 3.27 16.81 -38.77
N VAL A 139 2.17 17.49 -38.45
CA VAL A 139 1.09 17.82 -39.38
C VAL A 139 0.67 19.28 -39.13
N ALA A 140 0.86 20.13 -40.13
CA ALA A 140 0.41 21.52 -40.11
C ALA A 140 0.90 22.35 -38.90
N ASP A 141 2.17 22.18 -38.53
CA ASP A 141 2.86 22.71 -37.32
C ASP A 141 2.64 21.96 -35.99
N LEU A 142 1.64 21.08 -35.87
CA LEU A 142 1.39 20.26 -34.66
C LEU A 142 2.14 18.93 -34.73
N ILE A 143 2.42 18.31 -33.57
CA ILE A 143 2.91 16.94 -33.44
C ILE A 143 1.72 15.95 -33.52
N GLU A 144 1.83 14.97 -34.40
CA GLU A 144 0.78 14.01 -34.74
C GLU A 144 1.36 12.64 -35.10
N GLY A 145 0.78 11.55 -34.60
CA GLY A 145 1.32 10.20 -34.79
C GLY A 145 2.39 9.86 -33.76
N THR A 146 3.53 9.28 -34.14
CA THR A 146 4.56 8.87 -33.16
C THR A 146 5.70 9.89 -33.00
N GLY A 147 6.27 9.95 -31.79
CA GLY A 147 7.38 10.84 -31.48
C GLY A 147 7.99 10.65 -30.10
N THR A 148 9.21 11.18 -29.93
CA THR A 148 9.96 11.21 -28.67
C THR A 148 10.18 12.65 -28.22
N ALA A 149 9.83 12.99 -26.99
CA ALA A 149 10.18 14.26 -26.34
C ALA A 149 11.16 14.02 -25.19
N LYS A 150 12.24 14.79 -25.14
CA LYS A 150 13.29 14.78 -24.11
C LYS A 150 13.27 16.15 -23.43
N TYR A 151 13.03 16.20 -22.14
CA TYR A 151 12.79 17.44 -21.40
C TYR A 151 14.04 17.90 -20.62
N PRO A 152 14.23 19.22 -20.39
CA PRO A 152 15.40 19.75 -19.68
C PRO A 152 15.59 19.21 -18.26
N ASN A 153 14.51 18.73 -17.64
CA ASN A 153 14.51 18.13 -16.30
C ASN A 153 14.92 16.63 -16.30
N GLY A 154 15.25 16.05 -17.46
CA GLY A 154 15.63 14.65 -17.62
C GLY A 154 14.47 13.67 -17.87
N ALA A 155 13.21 14.13 -17.86
CA ALA A 155 12.08 13.28 -18.26
C ALA A 155 12.11 12.98 -19.77
N VAL A 156 11.61 11.81 -20.16
CA VAL A 156 11.52 11.39 -21.57
C VAL A 156 10.18 10.73 -21.82
N TYR A 157 9.46 11.19 -22.85
CA TYR A 157 8.29 10.52 -23.40
C TYR A 157 8.60 9.93 -24.77
N THR A 158 8.17 8.69 -25.02
CA THR A 158 8.19 8.06 -26.35
C THR A 158 6.85 7.36 -26.57
N GLY A 159 6.07 7.77 -27.56
CA GLY A 159 4.75 7.21 -27.78
C GLY A 159 3.96 7.89 -28.90
N GLU A 160 2.65 7.75 -28.85
CA GLU A 160 1.69 8.43 -29.72
C GLU A 160 1.38 9.86 -29.24
N TRP A 161 1.04 10.71 -30.20
CA TRP A 161 0.80 12.13 -30.04
C TRP A 161 -0.39 12.56 -30.88
N LYS A 162 -1.14 13.52 -30.34
CA LYS A 162 -2.24 14.18 -31.02
C LYS A 162 -2.44 15.59 -30.48
N ASP A 163 -2.65 16.57 -31.33
CA ASP A 163 -2.87 17.98 -30.96
C ASP A 163 -1.82 18.47 -29.91
N ASP A 164 -0.54 18.21 -30.19
CA ASP A 164 0.65 18.48 -29.33
C ASP A 164 0.67 17.78 -27.94
N GLN A 165 -0.23 16.83 -27.67
CA GLN A 165 -0.35 16.13 -26.39
C GLN A 165 -0.02 14.63 -26.53
N TYR A 166 0.45 14.02 -25.45
CA TYR A 166 0.56 12.55 -25.35
C TYR A 166 -0.83 11.93 -25.56
N HIS A 167 -0.89 10.91 -26.42
CA HIS A 167 -2.10 10.15 -26.71
C HIS A 167 -1.75 8.67 -26.93
N GLY A 168 -2.75 7.83 -27.20
CA GLY A 168 -2.54 6.41 -27.56
C GLY A 168 -1.64 5.66 -26.59
N GLN A 169 -0.83 4.74 -27.10
CA GLN A 169 0.16 4.01 -26.30
C GLN A 169 1.48 4.80 -26.19
N GLY A 170 2.06 4.83 -24.98
CA GLY A 170 3.32 5.52 -24.74
C GLY A 170 4.11 5.01 -23.53
N THR A 171 5.39 5.40 -23.51
CA THR A 171 6.32 5.22 -22.39
C THR A 171 6.72 6.59 -21.86
N LEU A 172 6.62 6.80 -20.54
CA LEU A 172 7.05 8.02 -19.87
C LEU A 172 8.05 7.68 -18.75
N THR A 173 9.31 8.03 -18.96
CA THR A 173 10.36 8.04 -17.94
C THR A 173 10.31 9.37 -17.19
N PHE A 174 10.09 9.30 -15.88
CA PHE A 174 10.01 10.44 -14.97
C PHE A 174 11.40 10.86 -14.47
N THR A 175 11.51 12.09 -13.97
CA THR A 175 12.77 12.67 -13.49
C THR A 175 13.38 11.95 -12.28
N ASN A 176 12.56 11.23 -11.51
CA ASN A 176 13.00 10.38 -10.40
C ASN A 176 13.47 8.98 -10.84
N GLY A 177 13.41 8.66 -12.14
CA GLY A 177 13.75 7.34 -12.67
C GLY A 177 12.60 6.32 -12.68
N SER A 178 11.40 6.66 -12.22
CA SER A 178 10.21 5.83 -12.46
C SER A 178 9.90 5.77 -13.96
N VAL A 179 9.28 4.69 -14.43
CA VAL A 179 8.84 4.53 -15.82
C VAL A 179 7.40 4.03 -15.87
N TYR A 180 6.55 4.73 -16.62
CA TYR A 180 5.20 4.30 -16.96
C TYR A 180 5.13 3.80 -18.41
N PHE A 181 4.34 2.76 -18.64
CA PHE A 181 3.99 2.23 -19.96
C PHE A 181 2.47 2.06 -20.00
N GLY A 182 1.77 2.57 -21.03
CA GLY A 182 0.32 2.39 -21.15
C GLY A 182 -0.39 3.46 -21.97
N ASP A 183 -1.72 3.54 -21.80
CA ASP A 183 -2.58 4.48 -22.52
C ASP A 183 -2.49 5.93 -22.00
N PHE A 184 -2.55 6.88 -22.95
CA PHE A 184 -2.61 8.32 -22.70
C PHE A 184 -3.83 8.98 -23.34
N VAL A 185 -4.49 9.87 -22.60
CA VAL A 185 -5.56 10.74 -23.10
C VAL A 185 -5.26 12.18 -22.69
N SER A 186 -5.02 13.05 -23.67
CA SER A 186 -4.74 14.48 -23.47
C SER A 186 -3.65 14.74 -22.41
N GLY A 187 -2.51 14.05 -22.56
CA GLY A 187 -1.37 14.17 -21.63
C GLY A 187 -1.49 13.39 -20.31
N ARG A 188 -2.66 12.84 -19.97
CA ARG A 188 -2.91 12.09 -18.73
C ARG A 188 -2.78 10.59 -18.95
N ARG A 189 -2.34 9.85 -17.93
CA ARG A 189 -2.41 8.38 -17.94
C ARG A 189 -3.86 7.96 -17.72
N GLU A 190 -4.36 7.07 -18.57
CA GLU A 190 -5.73 6.57 -18.57
C GLU A 190 -5.69 5.07 -18.93
N GLY A 191 -6.82 4.39 -19.07
CA GLY A 191 -6.88 3.05 -19.66
C GLY A 191 -6.06 2.00 -18.90
N GLN A 192 -5.33 1.15 -19.62
CA GLN A 192 -4.46 0.13 -19.01
C GLN A 192 -3.02 0.61 -18.98
N GLY A 193 -2.30 0.31 -17.90
CA GLY A 193 -0.87 0.63 -17.84
C GLY A 193 -0.11 0.00 -16.69
N LYS A 194 1.19 0.28 -16.69
CA LYS A 194 2.18 -0.25 -15.75
C LYS A 194 3.13 0.84 -15.32
N LEU A 195 3.24 1.08 -14.01
CA LEU A 195 4.25 1.95 -13.42
C LEU A 195 5.28 1.09 -12.69
N VAL A 196 6.57 1.36 -12.95
CA VAL A 196 7.71 0.79 -12.21
C VAL A 196 8.50 1.94 -11.60
N THR A 197 8.85 1.85 -10.32
CA THR A 197 9.72 2.82 -9.63
C THR A 197 11.15 2.28 -9.43
N PRO A 198 12.15 3.13 -9.12
CA PRO A 198 13.53 2.69 -8.89
C PRO A 198 13.71 1.71 -7.72
N ASP A 199 12.84 1.82 -6.70
CA ASP A 199 12.76 0.93 -5.54
C ASP A 199 12.01 -0.39 -5.82
N ASN A 200 11.55 -0.60 -7.07
CA ASN A 200 10.81 -1.78 -7.52
C ASN A 200 9.38 -1.91 -6.95
N LEU A 201 8.74 -0.79 -6.58
CA LEU A 201 7.28 -0.76 -6.53
C LEU A 201 6.75 -0.88 -7.97
N ILE A 202 5.83 -1.81 -8.19
CA ILE A 202 5.23 -2.07 -9.51
C ILE A 202 3.72 -2.03 -9.36
N TYR A 203 3.07 -1.07 -10.03
CA TYR A 203 1.63 -1.12 -10.27
C TYR A 203 1.35 -1.55 -11.71
N GLU A 204 0.37 -2.43 -11.91
CA GLU A 204 -0.06 -2.91 -13.23
C GLU A 204 -1.59 -3.09 -13.20
N GLY A 205 -2.33 -2.28 -13.98
CA GLY A 205 -3.79 -2.19 -13.89
C GLY A 205 -4.38 -0.92 -14.52
N GLU A 206 -5.59 -0.57 -14.13
CA GLU A 206 -6.34 0.56 -14.66
C GLU A 206 -5.85 1.93 -14.12
N PHE A 207 -5.78 2.91 -15.03
CA PHE A 207 -5.50 4.31 -14.72
C PHE A 207 -6.68 5.20 -15.11
N LYS A 208 -6.93 6.23 -14.31
CA LYS A 208 -7.97 7.24 -14.56
C LYS A 208 -7.49 8.60 -14.11
N GLN A 209 -7.44 9.56 -15.03
CA GLN A 209 -6.92 10.92 -14.81
C GLN A 209 -5.58 10.93 -14.05
N THR A 210 -4.64 10.08 -14.46
CA THR A 210 -3.31 9.87 -13.86
C THR A 210 -3.28 9.07 -12.55
N ASN A 211 -4.41 8.80 -11.88
CA ASN A 211 -4.46 7.97 -10.66
C ASN A 211 -4.61 6.47 -10.96
N TYR A 212 -4.18 5.58 -10.04
CA TYR A 212 -4.62 4.18 -10.05
C TYR A 212 -6.13 4.10 -9.77
N HIS A 213 -6.83 3.27 -10.53
CA HIS A 213 -8.27 3.05 -10.40
C HIS A 213 -8.64 1.60 -10.78
N GLY A 214 -9.94 1.26 -10.80
CA GLY A 214 -10.43 0.01 -11.40
C GLY A 214 -9.79 -1.24 -10.80
N GLN A 215 -9.51 -2.25 -11.63
CA GLN A 215 -8.76 -3.43 -11.23
C GLN A 215 -7.24 -3.24 -11.44
N GLY A 216 -6.44 -3.74 -10.50
CA GLY A 216 -4.98 -3.75 -10.65
C GLY A 216 -4.24 -4.67 -9.69
N THR A 217 -2.93 -4.77 -9.89
CA THR A 217 -1.98 -5.44 -9.00
C THR A 217 -0.89 -4.46 -8.60
N LEU A 218 -0.64 -4.33 -7.30
CA LEU A 218 0.43 -3.53 -6.70
C LEU A 218 1.42 -4.45 -5.99
N ARG A 219 2.67 -4.44 -6.45
CA ARG A 219 3.80 -5.14 -5.81
C ARG A 219 4.62 -4.10 -5.06
N PHE A 220 4.86 -4.36 -3.78
CA PHE A 220 5.62 -3.47 -2.89
C PHE A 220 7.11 -3.84 -2.89
N PRO A 221 8.03 -2.89 -2.63
CA PRO A 221 9.49 -3.15 -2.59
C PRO A 221 9.90 -4.27 -1.63
N ASN A 222 9.12 -4.50 -0.57
CA ASN A 222 9.37 -5.54 0.43
C ASN A 222 8.99 -6.97 -0.04
N GLY A 223 8.41 -7.13 -1.25
CA GLY A 223 7.95 -8.40 -1.81
C GLY A 223 6.46 -8.72 -1.60
N SER A 224 5.72 -7.91 -0.84
CA SER A 224 4.26 -8.05 -0.68
C SER A 224 3.53 -7.68 -1.97
N VAL A 225 2.31 -8.21 -2.14
CA VAL A 225 1.50 -8.01 -3.34
C VAL A 225 0.04 -7.81 -2.95
N TYR A 226 -0.59 -6.76 -3.45
CA TYR A 226 -2.05 -6.63 -3.49
C TYR A 226 -2.56 -6.86 -4.91
N SER A 227 -3.72 -7.50 -5.05
CA SER A 227 -4.48 -7.61 -6.29
C SER A 227 -5.96 -7.38 -6.00
N GLY A 228 -6.60 -6.45 -6.71
CA GLY A 228 -7.99 -6.07 -6.45
C GLY A 228 -8.35 -4.67 -6.96
N GLU A 229 -9.35 -4.06 -6.33
CA GLU A 229 -9.89 -2.76 -6.70
C GLU A 229 -9.04 -1.58 -6.18
N PHE A 230 -9.02 -0.48 -6.96
CA PHE A 230 -8.33 0.76 -6.62
C PHE A 230 -9.23 2.00 -6.80
N GLU A 231 -9.09 2.97 -5.90
CA GLU A 231 -9.70 4.29 -6.02
C GLU A 231 -8.69 5.38 -5.62
N ASP A 232 -8.47 6.36 -6.50
CA ASP A 232 -7.56 7.50 -6.34
C ASP A 232 -6.21 7.14 -5.69
N ASN A 233 -5.52 6.16 -6.29
CA ASN A 233 -4.24 5.58 -5.87
C ASN A 233 -4.27 4.68 -4.61
N LYS A 234 -5.41 4.52 -3.95
CA LYS A 234 -5.57 3.67 -2.76
C LYS A 234 -6.16 2.31 -3.13
N MET A 235 -5.82 1.27 -2.36
CA MET A 235 -6.51 -0.02 -2.44
C MET A 235 -7.93 0.13 -1.85
N HIS A 236 -8.93 -0.32 -2.59
CA HIS A 236 -10.36 -0.13 -2.31
C HIS A 236 -11.14 -1.44 -2.58
N GLY A 237 -12.46 -1.45 -2.40
CA GLY A 237 -13.35 -2.49 -2.93
C GLY A 237 -12.98 -3.87 -2.41
N LYS A 238 -12.94 -4.89 -3.27
CA LYS A 238 -12.45 -6.24 -2.92
C LYS A 238 -11.04 -6.47 -3.42
N GLY A 239 -10.27 -7.23 -2.65
CA GLY A 239 -8.96 -7.68 -3.09
C GLY A 239 -8.30 -8.72 -2.17
N VAL A 240 -7.11 -9.12 -2.60
CA VAL A 240 -6.24 -10.08 -1.92
C VAL A 240 -4.89 -9.42 -1.67
N PHE A 241 -4.46 -9.37 -0.41
CA PHE A 241 -3.13 -8.90 0.00
C PHE A 241 -2.28 -10.08 0.47
N THR A 242 -1.21 -10.42 -0.24
CA THR A 242 -0.20 -11.39 0.17
C THR A 242 1.01 -10.65 0.71
N SER A 243 1.29 -10.80 1.99
CA SER A 243 2.49 -10.25 2.64
C SER A 243 3.78 -10.94 2.16
N ASN A 244 4.90 -10.26 2.35
CA ASN A 244 6.24 -10.80 2.09
C ASN A 244 6.60 -12.05 2.94
N ILE A 245 5.92 -12.27 4.07
CA ILE A 245 6.04 -13.51 4.87
C ILE A 245 5.09 -14.63 4.40
N GLY A 246 4.33 -14.42 3.32
CA GLY A 246 3.42 -15.40 2.72
C GLY A 246 2.05 -15.53 3.38
N ALA A 247 1.74 -14.71 4.39
CA ALA A 247 0.41 -14.62 4.96
C ALA A 247 -0.52 -13.79 4.06
N VAL A 248 -1.76 -14.22 3.88
CA VAL A 248 -2.73 -13.69 2.91
C VAL A 248 -3.93 -13.08 3.64
N TYR A 249 -4.38 -11.90 3.21
CA TYR A 249 -5.70 -11.35 3.51
C TYR A 249 -6.58 -11.41 2.26
N GLU A 250 -7.82 -11.87 2.41
CA GLU A 250 -8.86 -11.89 1.38
C GLU A 250 -10.09 -11.17 1.95
N GLY A 251 -10.50 -10.03 1.37
CA GLY A 251 -11.58 -9.24 1.95
C GLY A 251 -11.85 -7.93 1.23
N ASN A 252 -12.43 -6.96 1.95
CA ASN A 252 -12.67 -5.62 1.42
C ASN A 252 -11.58 -4.63 1.91
N MET A 253 -11.37 -3.55 1.16
CA MET A 253 -10.41 -2.50 1.49
C MET A 253 -11.11 -1.14 1.51
N ALA A 254 -10.68 -0.26 2.41
CA ALA A 254 -11.04 1.15 2.38
C ALA A 254 -9.80 2.00 2.75
N ASP A 255 -9.56 3.07 1.99
CA ASP A 255 -8.42 3.97 2.16
C ASP A 255 -7.04 3.27 2.25
N GLY A 256 -6.86 2.15 1.53
CA GLY A 256 -5.62 1.36 1.58
C GLY A 256 -5.52 0.35 2.73
N ARG A 257 -6.51 0.28 3.63
CA ARG A 257 -6.48 -0.57 4.83
C ARG A 257 -7.59 -1.63 4.78
N PHE A 258 -7.40 -2.75 5.50
CA PHE A 258 -8.42 -3.80 5.61
C PHE A 258 -9.73 -3.24 6.21
N HIS A 259 -10.87 -3.54 5.59
CA HIS A 259 -12.16 -2.98 5.98
C HIS A 259 -13.32 -3.95 5.69
N GLY A 260 -14.43 -3.82 6.41
CA GLY A 260 -15.58 -4.71 6.24
C GLY A 260 -15.20 -6.17 6.51
N ASP A 261 -15.94 -7.10 5.93
CA ASP A 261 -15.65 -8.53 6.16
C ASP A 261 -14.38 -8.97 5.42
N GLY A 262 -13.56 -9.79 6.08
CA GLY A 262 -12.35 -10.35 5.52
C GLY A 262 -11.84 -11.57 6.26
N LYS A 263 -10.82 -12.20 5.67
CA LYS A 263 -10.16 -13.41 6.13
C LYS A 263 -8.65 -13.26 6.03
N ILE A 264 -7.95 -13.49 7.13
CA ILE A 264 -6.50 -13.67 7.17
C ILE A 264 -6.21 -15.18 7.18
N THR A 265 -5.24 -15.63 6.39
CA THR A 265 -4.68 -16.99 6.39
C THR A 265 -3.15 -16.92 6.51
N THR A 266 -2.56 -17.53 7.54
CA THR A 266 -1.10 -17.57 7.74
C THR A 266 -0.44 -18.72 6.96
N PRO A 267 0.90 -18.71 6.74
CA PRO A 267 1.59 -19.72 5.93
C PRO A 267 1.50 -21.16 6.47
N ASP A 268 1.25 -21.31 7.77
CA ASP A 268 1.01 -22.61 8.41
C ASP A 268 -0.45 -23.06 8.36
N GLY A 269 -1.36 -22.24 7.82
CA GLY A 269 -2.77 -22.56 7.59
C GLY A 269 -3.73 -22.18 8.71
N ALA A 270 -3.31 -21.36 9.70
CA ALA A 270 -4.26 -20.77 10.64
C ALA A 270 -5.09 -19.67 9.95
N THR A 271 -6.38 -19.55 10.29
CA THR A 271 -7.27 -18.54 9.73
C THR A 271 -7.88 -17.65 10.80
N THR A 272 -8.12 -16.38 10.46
CA THR A 272 -8.90 -15.42 11.27
C THR A 272 -9.90 -14.73 10.35
N GLU A 273 -11.19 -14.89 10.63
CA GLU A 273 -12.32 -14.50 9.79
C GLU A 273 -13.24 -13.56 10.59
N GLY A 274 -13.64 -12.42 10.03
CA GLY A 274 -14.54 -11.45 10.69
C GLY A 274 -14.47 -10.05 10.07
N THR A 275 -15.01 -9.05 10.77
CA THR A 275 -15.12 -7.67 10.29
C THR A 275 -13.93 -6.81 10.75
N PHE A 276 -13.40 -5.99 9.83
CA PHE A 276 -12.28 -5.07 10.03
C PHE A 276 -12.72 -3.62 9.87
N VAL A 277 -12.11 -2.72 10.63
CA VAL A 277 -12.29 -1.27 10.55
C VAL A 277 -10.92 -0.61 10.60
N GLN A 278 -10.50 0.02 9.49
CA GLN A 278 -9.22 0.74 9.40
C GLN A 278 -8.00 -0.15 9.75
N GLY A 279 -8.03 -1.41 9.32
CA GLY A 279 -7.01 -2.42 9.63
C GLY A 279 -7.27 -3.22 10.91
N LEU A 280 -8.08 -2.73 11.85
CA LEU A 280 -8.31 -3.39 13.14
C LEU A 280 -9.55 -4.30 13.09
N MET A 281 -9.41 -5.55 13.52
CA MET A 281 -10.54 -6.48 13.66
C MET A 281 -11.43 -6.09 14.85
N GLN A 282 -12.74 -6.03 14.64
CA GLN A 282 -13.73 -5.57 15.62
C GLN A 282 -14.99 -6.44 15.60
N GLY A 283 -15.67 -6.58 16.73
CA GLY A 283 -16.96 -7.28 16.81
C GLY A 283 -16.79 -8.80 16.73
N LYS A 284 -17.70 -9.51 16.04
CA LYS A 284 -17.66 -10.98 16.03
C LYS A 284 -16.62 -11.51 15.04
N GLY A 285 -15.82 -12.48 15.50
CA GLY A 285 -14.78 -13.12 14.73
C GLY A 285 -14.57 -14.60 15.06
N VAL A 286 -13.87 -15.28 14.16
CA VAL A 286 -13.52 -16.70 14.23
C VAL A 286 -12.04 -16.88 13.93
N ASN A 287 -11.27 -17.39 14.90
CA ASN A 287 -9.89 -17.85 14.67
C ASN A 287 -9.82 -19.38 14.74
N LYS A 288 -9.06 -20.00 13.84
CA LYS A 288 -8.83 -21.44 13.75
C LYS A 288 -7.35 -21.70 13.54
N SER A 289 -6.79 -22.68 14.25
CA SER A 289 -5.42 -23.15 14.10
C SER A 289 -5.41 -24.57 13.51
N PRO A 290 -4.43 -24.95 12.67
CA PRO A 290 -4.34 -26.31 12.09
C PRO A 290 -4.28 -27.42 13.16
N ILE A 291 -3.76 -27.10 14.35
CA ILE A 291 -3.65 -28.02 15.49
C ILE A 291 -4.94 -28.12 16.32
N GLY A 292 -6.08 -27.65 15.83
CA GLY A 292 -7.39 -27.81 16.48
C GLY A 292 -7.74 -26.76 17.54
N TYR A 293 -6.84 -25.85 17.90
CA TYR A 293 -7.20 -24.66 18.67
C TYR A 293 -8.15 -23.75 17.85
N SER A 294 -9.18 -23.19 18.49
CA SER A 294 -10.02 -22.16 17.87
C SER A 294 -10.64 -21.21 18.90
N TYR A 295 -10.96 -20.00 18.44
CA TYR A 295 -11.78 -19.01 19.15
C TYR A 295 -12.96 -18.58 18.28
N VAL A 296 -14.13 -18.43 18.88
CA VAL A 296 -15.33 -17.85 18.25
C VAL A 296 -15.95 -16.88 19.26
N GLY A 297 -15.94 -15.58 18.98
CA GLY A 297 -16.41 -14.59 19.95
C GLY A 297 -16.14 -13.14 19.54
N ASP A 298 -16.11 -12.25 20.53
CA ASP A 298 -15.84 -10.83 20.36
C ASP A 298 -14.34 -10.51 20.19
N TYR A 299 -14.07 -9.50 19.37
CA TYR A 299 -12.78 -8.89 19.13
C TYR A 299 -12.85 -7.39 19.38
N VAL A 300 -11.79 -6.86 20.00
CA VAL A 300 -11.51 -5.43 20.11
C VAL A 300 -10.05 -5.23 19.74
N ASP A 301 -9.79 -4.38 18.74
CA ASP A 301 -8.44 -4.01 18.29
C ASP A 301 -7.53 -5.22 18.03
N ASN A 302 -7.97 -6.14 17.16
CA ASN A 302 -7.34 -7.44 16.84
C ASN A 302 -7.29 -8.48 17.97
N LEU A 303 -7.62 -8.12 19.22
CA LEU A 303 -7.53 -9.02 20.37
C LEU A 303 -8.89 -9.69 20.68
N PRO A 304 -8.93 -11.02 20.89
CA PRO A 304 -10.10 -11.69 21.47
C PRO A 304 -10.44 -11.09 22.83
N ASN A 305 -11.58 -10.41 22.92
CA ASN A 305 -11.96 -9.57 24.06
C ASN A 305 -13.48 -9.37 24.10
N GLY A 306 -14.14 -9.77 25.19
CA GLY A 306 -15.60 -9.90 25.29
C GLY A 306 -16.05 -11.35 25.39
N VAL A 307 -17.26 -11.71 24.91
CA VAL A 307 -17.83 -13.05 25.11
C VAL A 307 -17.48 -13.98 23.95
N GLY A 308 -16.95 -15.16 24.28
CA GLY A 308 -16.60 -16.14 23.27
C GLY A 308 -16.44 -17.58 23.76
N ILE A 309 -16.10 -18.43 22.81
CA ILE A 309 -15.86 -19.86 22.97
C ILE A 309 -14.42 -20.14 22.57
N LEU A 310 -13.63 -20.70 23.48
CA LEU A 310 -12.30 -21.26 23.20
C LEU A 310 -12.41 -22.77 23.11
N THR A 311 -11.90 -23.38 22.04
CA THR A 311 -11.75 -24.83 21.92
C THR A 311 -10.26 -25.14 21.81
N TYR A 312 -9.77 -26.08 22.60
CA TYR A 312 -8.35 -26.42 22.70
C TYR A 312 -8.03 -27.72 21.91
N PRO A 313 -6.76 -27.94 21.49
CA PRO A 313 -6.33 -29.13 20.74
C PRO A 313 -6.67 -30.48 21.40
N ASN A 314 -6.79 -30.52 22.73
CA ASN A 314 -7.14 -31.70 23.51
C ASN A 314 -8.66 -31.92 23.65
N GLY A 315 -9.50 -31.16 22.95
CA GLY A 315 -10.96 -31.24 23.04
C GLY A 315 -11.59 -30.50 24.23
N ASP A 316 -10.78 -29.88 25.10
CA ASP A 316 -11.33 -29.01 26.15
C ASP A 316 -12.01 -27.79 25.52
N ARG A 317 -13.09 -27.31 26.13
CA ARG A 317 -13.88 -26.17 25.63
C ARG A 317 -14.27 -25.23 26.76
N TYR A 318 -13.92 -23.96 26.61
CA TYR A 318 -14.39 -22.88 27.46
C TYR A 318 -15.45 -22.02 26.73
N ALA A 319 -16.45 -21.55 27.46
CA ALA A 319 -17.41 -20.54 27.00
C ALA A 319 -17.65 -19.51 28.11
N GLY A 320 -17.47 -18.23 27.81
CA GLY A 320 -17.55 -17.15 28.79
C GLY A 320 -16.81 -15.89 28.33
N GLU A 321 -16.42 -15.05 29.29
CA GLU A 321 -15.67 -13.84 29.05
C GLU A 321 -14.18 -14.11 28.74
N VAL A 322 -13.63 -13.36 27.80
CA VAL A 322 -12.24 -13.45 27.36
C VAL A 322 -11.64 -12.06 27.36
N SER A 323 -10.39 -11.94 27.81
CA SER A 323 -9.61 -10.70 27.75
C SER A 323 -8.21 -11.01 27.22
N ALA A 324 -7.82 -10.34 26.12
CA ALA A 324 -6.57 -10.57 25.40
C ALA A 324 -6.26 -12.07 25.15
N GLY A 325 -7.26 -12.82 24.67
CA GLY A 325 -7.14 -14.26 24.37
C GLY A 325 -7.09 -15.20 25.59
N LYS A 326 -7.37 -14.71 26.80
CA LYS A 326 -7.33 -15.50 28.05
C LYS A 326 -8.71 -15.52 28.71
N ARG A 327 -9.08 -16.65 29.32
CA ARG A 327 -10.31 -16.80 30.11
C ARG A 327 -10.31 -15.75 31.23
N HIS A 328 -11.40 -15.00 31.33
CA HIS A 328 -11.61 -13.93 32.31
C HIS A 328 -13.09 -13.90 32.74
N GLY A 329 -13.47 -12.94 33.60
CA GLY A 329 -14.86 -12.72 34.02
C GLY A 329 -15.58 -14.00 34.45
N GLN A 330 -16.85 -14.15 34.08
CA GLN A 330 -17.62 -15.37 34.28
C GLN A 330 -17.43 -16.34 33.10
N GLY A 331 -17.29 -17.64 33.39
CA GLY A 331 -17.35 -18.64 32.33
C GLY A 331 -17.19 -20.10 32.75
N LYS A 332 -17.52 -20.99 31.80
CA LYS A 332 -17.55 -22.43 31.96
C LYS A 332 -16.48 -23.12 31.11
N LEU A 333 -15.55 -23.82 31.75
CA LEU A 333 -14.64 -24.78 31.11
C LEU A 333 -15.20 -26.20 31.28
N THR A 334 -15.30 -26.95 30.19
CA THR A 334 -15.52 -28.39 30.17
C THR A 334 -14.29 -29.07 29.58
N ASN A 335 -13.73 -30.07 30.24
CA ASN A 335 -12.62 -30.86 29.68
C ASN A 335 -13.11 -32.07 28.87
N GLN A 336 -12.23 -32.69 28.07
CA GLN A 336 -12.56 -33.87 27.25
C GLN A 336 -13.10 -35.09 28.03
N HIS A 337 -12.97 -35.11 29.35
CA HIS A 337 -13.46 -36.18 30.23
C HIS A 337 -14.78 -35.83 30.94
N GLY A 338 -15.34 -34.65 30.69
CA GLY A 338 -16.60 -34.19 31.30
C GLY A 338 -16.45 -33.46 32.64
N THR A 339 -15.24 -33.31 33.17
CA THR A 339 -14.99 -32.43 34.32
C THR A 339 -15.27 -30.98 33.92
N THR A 340 -16.06 -30.27 34.71
CA THR A 340 -16.45 -28.88 34.46
C THR A 340 -16.00 -27.95 35.59
N TYR A 341 -15.62 -26.72 35.24
CA TYR A 341 -15.60 -25.58 36.16
C TYR A 341 -16.45 -24.44 35.61
N GLU A 342 -17.26 -23.82 36.45
CA GLU A 342 -18.19 -22.75 36.11
C GLU A 342 -18.16 -21.69 37.21
N GLY A 343 -17.70 -20.48 36.90
CA GLY A 343 -17.45 -19.41 37.87
C GLY A 343 -16.47 -18.36 37.36
N GLU A 344 -15.81 -17.66 38.27
CA GLU A 344 -14.92 -16.53 37.99
C GLU A 344 -13.52 -16.94 37.50
N TRP A 345 -12.98 -16.14 36.58
CA TRP A 345 -11.66 -16.34 35.98
C TRP A 345 -10.81 -15.07 35.97
N ASP A 346 -9.53 -15.22 36.29
CA ASP A 346 -8.51 -14.18 36.14
C ASP A 346 -7.33 -14.72 35.31
N MET A 347 -7.21 -14.25 34.07
CA MET A 347 -6.08 -14.50 33.17
C MET A 347 -5.71 -16.01 33.10
N ASN A 348 -6.70 -16.83 32.74
CA ASN A 348 -6.70 -18.30 32.72
C ASN A 348 -6.70 -19.04 34.07
N ARG A 349 -6.60 -18.35 35.22
CA ARG A 349 -6.77 -18.95 36.57
C ARG A 349 -8.24 -18.96 36.98
N LYS A 350 -8.65 -19.92 37.81
CA LYS A 350 -9.92 -19.84 38.55
C LYS A 350 -9.70 -18.93 39.76
N GLU A 351 -10.61 -18.01 39.99
CA GLU A 351 -10.58 -17.04 41.09
C GLU A 351 -12.03 -16.89 41.63
N GLY A 352 -12.27 -15.98 42.58
CA GLY A 352 -13.63 -15.62 43.01
C GLY A 352 -14.48 -16.80 43.49
N TRP A 353 -15.78 -16.79 43.21
CA TRP A 353 -16.66 -17.93 43.49
C TRP A 353 -16.81 -18.85 42.27
N GLY A 354 -16.93 -20.17 42.50
CA GLY A 354 -17.19 -21.10 41.40
C GLY A 354 -17.57 -22.52 41.81
N ARG A 355 -18.00 -23.26 40.79
CA ARG A 355 -18.44 -24.65 40.87
C ARG A 355 -17.50 -25.54 40.07
N LEU A 356 -16.95 -26.58 40.68
CA LEU A 356 -16.11 -27.61 40.07
C LEU A 356 -16.81 -28.96 40.21
N SER A 357 -17.23 -29.57 39.10
CA SER A 357 -17.81 -30.92 39.07
C SER A 357 -16.90 -31.86 38.29
N ASP A 358 -16.42 -32.94 38.91
CA ASP A 358 -15.58 -33.93 38.24
C ASP A 358 -16.38 -34.96 37.42
N ALA A 359 -15.69 -35.68 36.54
CA ALA A 359 -16.27 -36.73 35.68
C ALA A 359 -16.92 -37.90 36.44
N ALA A 360 -16.64 -38.08 37.75
CA ALA A 360 -17.28 -39.08 38.58
C ALA A 360 -18.56 -38.55 39.26
N GLY A 361 -18.80 -37.23 39.23
CA GLY A 361 -19.93 -36.57 39.87
C GLY A 361 -19.62 -35.99 41.25
N LYS A 362 -18.35 -35.90 41.66
CA LYS A 362 -17.98 -35.13 42.87
C LYS A 362 -18.06 -33.65 42.55
N VAL A 363 -18.60 -32.86 43.47
CA VAL A 363 -18.83 -31.42 43.29
C VAL A 363 -18.13 -30.63 44.39
N TYR A 364 -17.56 -29.48 44.03
CA TYR A 364 -17.19 -28.41 44.94
C TYR A 364 -17.84 -27.10 44.50
N GLU A 365 -18.47 -26.39 45.43
CA GLU A 365 -19.09 -25.08 45.24
C GLU A 365 -18.56 -24.14 46.32
N GLY A 366 -17.76 -23.14 45.94
CA GLY A 366 -17.05 -22.29 46.91
C GLY A 366 -16.03 -21.35 46.29
N GLY A 367 -15.22 -20.73 47.14
CA GLY A 367 -14.17 -19.82 46.73
C GLY A 367 -12.98 -20.49 46.04
N PHE A 368 -12.35 -19.77 45.11
CA PHE A 368 -11.10 -20.13 44.47
C PHE A 368 -10.10 -18.97 44.56
N GLN A 369 -8.83 -19.30 44.79
CA GLN A 369 -7.72 -18.37 44.67
C GLN A 369 -6.58 -19.03 43.90
N LYS A 370 -6.09 -18.39 42.83
CA LYS A 370 -4.99 -18.88 41.99
C LYS A 370 -5.19 -20.34 41.52
N SER A 371 -6.41 -20.65 41.08
CA SER A 371 -6.90 -21.98 40.67
C SER A 371 -7.10 -23.04 41.76
N LYS A 372 -6.83 -22.74 43.04
CA LYS A 372 -7.03 -23.66 44.18
C LYS A 372 -8.29 -23.32 44.96
N LYS A 373 -8.97 -24.30 45.55
CA LYS A 373 -10.11 -24.06 46.47
C LYS A 373 -9.64 -23.29 47.70
N HIS A 374 -10.34 -22.22 48.08
CA HIS A 374 -9.95 -21.32 49.15
C HIS A 374 -11.14 -20.56 49.76
N GLY A 375 -11.07 -20.22 51.05
CA GLY A 375 -12.18 -19.59 51.78
C GLY A 375 -13.34 -20.57 51.96
N GLN A 376 -14.55 -20.04 52.20
CA GLN A 376 -15.74 -20.84 52.42
C GLN A 376 -16.13 -21.66 51.17
N GLY A 377 -16.49 -22.93 51.37
CA GLY A 377 -16.98 -23.77 50.29
C GLY A 377 -17.46 -25.17 50.71
N LYS A 378 -18.33 -25.73 49.87
CA LYS A 378 -18.98 -27.02 50.05
C LYS A 378 -18.46 -28.06 49.07
N PHE A 379 -17.99 -29.20 49.57
CA PHE A 379 -17.67 -30.39 48.79
C PHE A 379 -18.74 -31.47 48.99
N SER A 380 -19.13 -32.14 47.91
CA SER A 380 -20.06 -33.27 47.89
C SER A 380 -19.41 -34.43 47.13
N GLY A 381 -19.18 -35.55 47.82
CA GLY A 381 -18.62 -36.78 47.30
C GLY A 381 -19.68 -37.76 46.81
N THR A 382 -19.29 -38.62 45.88
CA THR A 382 -20.11 -39.68 45.28
C THR A 382 -20.48 -40.82 46.25
N ASP A 383 -19.81 -40.86 47.40
CA ASP A 383 -19.99 -41.82 48.50
C ASP A 383 -20.90 -41.28 49.62
N GLY A 384 -21.48 -40.09 49.45
CA GLY A 384 -22.26 -39.39 50.48
C GLY A 384 -21.43 -38.53 51.43
N THR A 385 -20.10 -38.48 51.29
CA THR A 385 -19.26 -37.53 52.03
C THR A 385 -19.68 -36.10 51.69
N VAL A 386 -19.93 -35.25 52.68
CA VAL A 386 -20.15 -33.81 52.47
C VAL A 386 -19.24 -33.03 53.41
N TYR A 387 -18.53 -32.02 52.92
CA TYR A 387 -17.82 -31.06 53.78
C TYR A 387 -18.27 -29.64 53.47
N GLU A 388 -18.47 -28.81 54.48
CA GLU A 388 -18.89 -27.42 54.35
C GLU A 388 -18.15 -26.59 55.41
N GLY A 389 -17.31 -25.65 54.97
CA GLY A 389 -16.40 -24.91 55.84
C GLY A 389 -15.29 -24.19 55.07
N ASP A 390 -14.22 -23.81 55.78
CA ASP A 390 -13.07 -23.11 55.19
C ASP A 390 -12.12 -24.03 54.39
N TRP A 391 -11.47 -23.44 53.38
CA TRP A 391 -10.47 -24.09 52.54
C TRP A 391 -9.19 -23.26 52.44
N ALA A 392 -8.05 -23.94 52.40
CA ALA A 392 -6.75 -23.36 52.12
C ALA A 392 -5.99 -24.25 51.13
N ALA A 393 -5.60 -23.69 49.98
CA ALA A 393 -4.78 -24.36 48.96
C ALA A 393 -5.24 -25.80 48.63
N ASP A 394 -6.52 -25.97 48.33
CA ASP A 394 -7.23 -27.25 48.06
C ASP A 394 -7.50 -28.18 49.25
N LYS A 395 -7.02 -27.85 50.45
CA LYS A 395 -7.21 -28.60 51.70
C LYS A 395 -8.33 -27.99 52.55
N ARG A 396 -9.01 -28.81 53.36
CA ARG A 396 -9.92 -28.34 54.43
C ARG A 396 -9.12 -27.59 55.48
N HIS A 397 -9.65 -26.47 55.97
CA HIS A 397 -8.98 -25.58 56.91
C HIS A 397 -10.02 -24.92 57.84
N GLY A 398 -9.58 -24.02 58.73
CA GLY A 398 -10.46 -23.14 59.52
C GLY A 398 -11.53 -23.91 60.30
N GLU A 399 -12.77 -23.42 60.29
CA GLU A 399 -13.90 -24.16 60.87
C GLU A 399 -14.68 -24.90 59.78
N GLY A 400 -15.24 -26.07 60.11
CA GLY A 400 -16.10 -26.78 59.17
C GLY A 400 -16.86 -27.98 59.71
N ARG A 401 -17.77 -28.45 58.86
CA ARG A 401 -18.71 -29.54 59.11
C ARG A 401 -18.50 -30.65 58.09
N LEU A 402 -18.22 -31.86 58.54
CA LEU A 402 -17.97 -33.04 57.72
C LEU A 402 -19.02 -34.12 58.00
N ILE A 403 -19.79 -34.52 57.01
CA ILE A 403 -20.62 -35.74 57.01
C ILE A 403 -19.80 -36.85 56.32
N THR A 404 -19.75 -38.04 56.93
CA THR A 404 -19.09 -39.23 56.37
C THR A 404 -20.05 -40.07 55.50
N PRO A 405 -19.55 -41.04 54.71
CA PRO A 405 -20.38 -42.03 54.00
C PRO A 405 -21.32 -42.85 54.90
N SER A 406 -21.02 -42.96 56.20
CA SER A 406 -21.88 -43.62 57.19
C SER A 406 -22.95 -42.69 57.79
N GLY A 407 -23.00 -41.42 57.39
CA GLY A 407 -23.89 -40.39 57.95
C GLY A 407 -23.44 -39.82 59.29
N ALA A 408 -22.29 -40.23 59.83
CA ALA A 408 -21.72 -39.63 61.03
C ALA A 408 -21.21 -38.21 60.73
N VAL A 409 -21.23 -37.33 61.71
CA VAL A 409 -20.87 -35.91 61.53
C VAL A 409 -19.66 -35.56 62.40
N TYR A 410 -18.79 -34.69 61.90
CA TYR A 410 -17.81 -33.94 62.68
C TYR A 410 -18.03 -32.44 62.48
N GLU A 411 -18.01 -31.67 63.56
CA GLU A 411 -18.12 -30.21 63.59
C GLU A 411 -16.95 -29.65 64.42
N GLY A 412 -16.10 -28.81 63.82
CA GLY A 412 -14.93 -28.22 64.49
C GLY A 412 -13.79 -27.87 63.54
N SER A 413 -12.60 -27.60 64.09
CA SER A 413 -11.48 -27.02 63.35
C SER A 413 -10.76 -28.01 62.41
N PHE A 414 -10.19 -27.50 61.33
CA PHE A 414 -9.36 -28.25 60.38
C PHE A 414 -8.02 -27.55 60.12
N CYS A 415 -6.95 -28.34 59.99
CA CYS A 415 -5.63 -27.87 59.55
C CYS A 415 -5.03 -28.86 58.55
N GLU A 416 -4.45 -28.36 57.46
CA GLU A 416 -3.87 -29.14 56.36
C GLU A 416 -4.74 -30.31 55.84
N GLY A 417 -6.07 -30.17 55.90
CA GLY A 417 -7.04 -31.18 55.46
C GLY A 417 -7.49 -32.16 56.55
N TYR A 418 -6.84 -32.16 57.72
CA TYR A 418 -7.12 -33.02 58.86
C TYR A 418 -7.95 -32.30 59.92
N ARG A 419 -8.68 -33.06 60.75
CA ARG A 419 -9.33 -32.53 61.96
C ARG A 419 -8.25 -32.09 62.96
N HIS A 420 -8.43 -30.93 63.56
CA HIS A 420 -7.44 -30.32 64.46
C HIS A 420 -8.18 -29.45 65.50
N GLY A 421 -7.47 -28.85 66.45
CA GLY A 421 -8.08 -27.92 67.41
C GLY A 421 -9.16 -28.60 68.26
N TRP A 422 -10.29 -27.93 68.45
CA TRP A 422 -11.44 -28.47 69.19
C TRP A 422 -12.55 -28.88 68.24
N GLY A 423 -13.26 -29.98 68.54
CA GLY A 423 -14.41 -30.40 67.75
C GLY A 423 -15.20 -31.54 68.36
N ARG A 424 -16.32 -31.84 67.70
CA ARG A 424 -17.39 -32.73 68.17
C ARG A 424 -17.74 -33.74 67.08
N GLU A 425 -17.83 -35.02 67.43
CA GLU A 425 -18.30 -36.09 66.56
C GLU A 425 -19.70 -36.54 66.99
N LEU A 426 -20.59 -36.71 66.02
CA LEU A 426 -21.97 -37.15 66.21
C LEU A 426 -22.24 -38.46 65.44
N SER A 427 -23.06 -39.33 66.02
CA SER A 427 -23.60 -40.51 65.34
C SER A 427 -24.57 -40.10 64.22
N PRO A 428 -24.93 -41.00 63.30
CA PRO A 428 -25.97 -40.72 62.29
C PRO A 428 -27.35 -40.41 62.88
N ALA A 429 -27.57 -40.71 64.19
CA ALA A 429 -28.77 -40.34 64.95
C ALA A 429 -28.61 -39.01 65.72
N GLY A 430 -27.45 -38.34 65.65
CA GLY A 430 -27.16 -37.09 66.35
C GLY A 430 -26.60 -37.22 67.76
N GLU A 431 -26.28 -38.43 68.22
CA GLU A 431 -25.71 -38.69 69.56
C GLU A 431 -24.22 -38.31 69.61
N VAL A 432 -23.74 -37.71 70.69
CA VAL A 432 -22.32 -37.34 70.81
C VAL A 432 -21.44 -38.58 70.98
N LEU A 433 -20.56 -38.82 70.00
CA LEU A 433 -19.57 -39.90 70.02
C LEU A 433 -18.22 -39.45 70.61
N TYR A 434 -17.90 -38.17 70.49
CA TYR A 434 -16.72 -37.53 71.07
C TYR A 434 -16.90 -36.00 71.07
N GLU A 435 -16.30 -35.31 72.03
CA GLU A 435 -16.24 -33.85 72.09
C GLU A 435 -14.95 -33.47 72.83
N GLY A 436 -14.01 -32.80 72.15
CA GLY A 436 -12.66 -32.64 72.67
C GLY A 436 -11.63 -32.17 71.63
N LEU A 437 -10.36 -32.37 71.96
CA LEU A 437 -9.24 -31.94 71.11
C LEU A 437 -8.87 -32.99 70.05
N PHE A 438 -8.50 -32.51 68.87
CA PHE A 438 -7.97 -33.30 67.76
C PHE A 438 -6.58 -32.83 67.38
N ASP A 439 -5.70 -33.76 67.03
CA ASP A 439 -4.42 -33.45 66.37
C ASP A 439 -4.15 -34.42 65.21
N THR A 440 -3.62 -33.87 64.10
CA THR A 440 -3.40 -34.56 62.81
C THR A 440 -4.51 -35.53 62.38
N GLY A 441 -5.78 -35.22 62.72
CA GLY A 441 -6.96 -36.00 62.40
C GLY A 441 -7.42 -36.99 63.46
N ARG A 442 -6.62 -37.24 64.50
CA ARG A 442 -6.85 -38.19 65.61
C ARG A 442 -7.47 -37.50 66.83
N ARG A 443 -8.11 -38.27 67.70
CA ARG A 443 -8.58 -37.78 69.01
C ARG A 443 -7.38 -37.63 69.95
N ALA A 444 -7.37 -36.61 70.80
CA ALA A 444 -6.30 -36.44 71.79
C ALA A 444 -6.27 -37.65 72.75
N GLY A 445 -5.17 -38.42 72.70
CA GLY A 445 -5.00 -39.71 73.39
C GLY A 445 -4.71 -40.91 72.49
N GLU A 446 -4.70 -40.76 71.16
CA GLU A 446 -4.39 -41.84 70.20
C GLU A 446 -2.96 -41.72 69.62
N ASP A 447 -2.01 -42.53 70.15
CA ASP A 447 -0.55 -42.45 69.90
C ASP A 447 -0.12 -42.21 68.44
N ALA A 448 0.44 -41.03 68.17
CA ALA A 448 0.85 -40.59 66.83
C ALA A 448 2.33 -40.93 66.49
N ALA A 449 2.58 -41.30 65.23
CA ALA A 449 3.91 -41.64 64.73
C ALA A 449 4.26 -40.87 63.43
N SER A 450 5.16 -39.89 63.58
CA SER A 450 6.10 -39.31 62.60
C SER A 450 5.80 -39.30 61.08
N SER A 451 5.63 -38.10 60.51
CA SER A 451 6.55 -37.45 59.52
C SER A 451 6.06 -36.01 59.26
N ALA A 452 6.86 -34.94 59.19
CA ALA A 452 8.04 -34.68 58.34
C ALA A 452 7.66 -34.65 56.83
N GLU A 453 7.95 -33.63 56.02
CA GLU A 453 8.80 -32.41 56.17
C GLU A 453 8.16 -31.17 55.50
N GLU A 454 8.65 -29.96 55.85
CA GLU A 454 8.42 -28.72 55.08
C GLU A 454 9.51 -28.55 54.01
N ASP A 455 9.20 -27.90 52.89
CA ASP A 455 10.23 -27.33 52.00
C ASP A 455 9.82 -25.94 51.49
N ARG A 456 10.81 -25.08 51.20
CA ARG A 456 10.67 -23.62 51.06
C ARG A 456 11.26 -23.08 49.75
N LEU A 457 11.16 -21.75 49.57
CA LEU A 457 11.80 -20.89 48.55
C LEU A 457 11.03 -20.76 47.21
N GLN A 458 11.20 -19.69 46.43
CA GLN A 458 11.18 -18.24 46.74
C GLN A 458 10.98 -17.46 45.41
N TRP A 459 10.79 -16.15 45.46
CA TRP A 459 10.52 -15.30 44.27
C TRP A 459 11.74 -14.42 43.90
N GLN A 460 11.85 -14.01 42.62
CA GLN A 460 12.64 -12.85 42.18
C GLN A 460 11.94 -12.12 41.00
N ASP A 461 12.15 -10.81 40.92
CA ASP A 461 11.57 -9.83 39.96
C ASP A 461 12.56 -9.56 38.77
N LEU A 462 12.47 -8.62 37.82
CA LEU A 462 11.79 -7.31 37.67
C LEU A 462 11.34 -6.97 36.21
N GLN A 463 10.49 -5.93 36.12
CA GLN A 463 10.34 -4.82 35.14
C GLN A 463 11.51 -4.58 34.13
N GLY A 464 11.43 -3.90 32.97
CA GLY A 464 10.44 -3.06 32.23
C GLY A 464 11.23 -2.11 31.25
N GLY A 465 10.71 -1.32 30.28
CA GLY A 465 9.38 -1.09 29.67
C GLY A 465 9.34 0.24 28.84
N THR A 466 8.58 0.32 27.71
CA THR A 466 8.19 1.56 26.92
C THR A 466 9.32 2.44 26.28
N GLU A 467 9.16 3.30 25.26
CA GLU A 467 8.15 3.60 24.19
C GLU A 467 8.73 4.44 23.01
N SER A 468 7.90 4.67 21.96
CA SER A 468 7.85 5.59 20.77
C SER A 468 8.78 6.86 20.61
N SER A 469 8.78 7.70 19.54
CA SER A 469 7.88 7.98 18.38
C SER A 469 8.55 8.79 17.21
N LEU A 470 8.09 8.56 15.95
CA LEU A 470 7.61 9.51 14.86
C LEU A 470 8.36 10.85 14.53
N ASP A 471 8.28 11.52 13.36
CA ASP A 471 7.80 11.27 11.97
C ASP A 471 8.21 12.42 10.99
N ILE A 472 8.27 12.16 9.66
CA ILE A 472 8.01 13.15 8.56
C ILE A 472 7.36 12.44 7.35
N ILE A 473 6.45 13.12 6.64
CA ILE A 473 5.61 12.57 5.56
C ILE A 473 6.30 12.61 4.17
N ASP A 474 6.50 11.42 3.62
CA ASP A 474 6.62 11.08 2.18
C ASP A 474 5.28 10.41 1.75
N THR A 475 5.07 10.13 0.46
CA THR A 475 4.03 9.21 -0.01
C THR A 475 4.36 7.73 0.22
N SER A 476 5.64 7.37 0.45
CA SER A 476 6.01 6.04 0.98
C SER A 476 5.16 5.68 2.22
N PRO A 477 5.06 6.54 3.26
CA PRO A 477 4.13 6.42 4.39
C PRO A 477 2.70 5.90 4.18
N LEU A 478 2.02 5.97 3.04
CA LEU A 478 0.75 5.23 2.91
C LEU A 478 0.99 3.72 2.71
N ALA A 479 1.99 3.37 1.90
CA ALA A 479 2.47 2.00 1.77
C ALA A 479 3.19 1.54 3.05
N GLN A 480 3.90 2.45 3.74
CA GLN A 480 4.63 2.20 4.97
C GLN A 480 3.70 2.05 6.18
N GLU A 481 2.71 2.91 6.39
CA GLU A 481 1.65 2.71 7.38
C GLU A 481 0.95 1.38 7.16
N THR A 482 0.61 1.04 5.91
CA THR A 482 -0.06 -0.22 5.59
C THR A 482 0.87 -1.40 5.86
N GLN A 483 2.15 -1.32 5.48
CA GLN A 483 3.18 -2.31 5.78
C GLN A 483 3.39 -2.49 7.29
N GLU A 484 3.45 -1.40 8.06
CA GLU A 484 3.73 -1.41 9.49
C GLU A 484 2.51 -1.88 10.29
N HIS A 485 1.29 -1.46 9.93
CA HIS A 485 0.07 -2.01 10.52
C HIS A 485 -0.11 -3.49 10.17
N VAL A 486 0.11 -3.90 8.92
CA VAL A 486 -0.02 -5.32 8.53
C VAL A 486 1.09 -6.18 9.18
N ALA A 487 2.32 -5.68 9.28
CA ALA A 487 3.38 -6.35 10.03
C ALA A 487 3.07 -6.41 11.53
N ALA A 488 2.53 -5.33 12.12
CA ALA A 488 2.07 -5.31 13.50
C ALA A 488 0.89 -6.25 13.74
N MET A 489 -0.04 -6.41 12.79
CA MET A 489 -1.11 -7.43 12.86
C MET A 489 -0.53 -8.84 12.86
N PHE A 490 0.47 -9.14 12.02
CA PHE A 490 1.10 -10.46 12.01
C PHE A 490 1.94 -10.72 13.26
N GLU A 491 2.65 -9.71 13.80
CA GLU A 491 3.34 -9.83 15.09
C GLU A 491 2.36 -9.86 16.29
N GLN A 492 1.19 -9.22 16.23
CA GLN A 492 0.13 -9.36 17.24
C GLN A 492 -0.48 -10.77 17.21
N ALA A 493 -0.77 -11.31 16.02
CA ALA A 493 -1.22 -12.69 15.86
C ALA A 493 -0.16 -13.70 16.35
N ARG A 494 1.12 -13.41 16.10
CA ARG A 494 2.25 -14.17 16.63
C ARG A 494 2.40 -14.04 18.16
N ALA A 495 2.20 -12.86 18.73
CA ALA A 495 2.25 -12.65 20.18
C ALA A 495 1.12 -13.39 20.91
N ALA A 496 -0.10 -13.41 20.35
CA ALA A 496 -1.21 -14.21 20.84
C ALA A 496 -0.90 -15.72 20.82
N ARG A 497 -0.19 -16.19 19.78
CA ARG A 497 0.33 -17.57 19.68
C ARG A 497 1.43 -17.87 20.70
N GLU A 498 2.38 -16.95 20.94
CA GLU A 498 3.44 -17.18 21.93
C GLU A 498 2.90 -17.23 23.37
N LEU A 499 1.90 -16.39 23.69
CA LEU A 499 1.19 -16.38 24.98
C LEU A 499 0.39 -17.66 25.27
N THR A 500 0.04 -18.43 24.25
CA THR A 500 -0.67 -19.72 24.37
C THR A 500 0.27 -20.91 24.28
N SER A 501 1.32 -20.86 23.46
CA SER A 501 2.31 -21.93 23.30
C SER A 501 3.22 -22.11 24.53
N LYS A 502 3.70 -21.02 25.15
CA LYS A 502 4.73 -21.09 26.23
C LYS A 502 4.19 -21.48 27.62
N ARG A 503 3.04 -22.17 27.71
CA ARG A 503 2.38 -22.54 28.99
C ARG A 503 1.82 -23.97 29.07
N TYR A 504 2.14 -24.82 28.09
CA TYR A 504 1.68 -26.21 28.03
C TYR A 504 2.79 -27.24 27.77
N ASN A 505 4.04 -26.85 28.03
CA ASN A 505 5.15 -27.74 28.39
C ASN A 505 5.47 -27.53 29.88
#